data_AF-A0A7S0LP97-F1
#
_entry.id   AF-A0A7S0LP97-F1
#
_cell.length_a   1.000
_cell.length_b   1.000
_cell.length_c   1.000
_cell.angle_alpha   90.00
_cell.angle_beta   90.00
_cell.angle_gamma   90.00
#
_symmetry.space_group_name_H-M   'P 1'
#
loop_
_entity.id
_entity.type
_entity.pdbx_description
1 polymer ?
#
loop_
_entity_poly.entity_id
_entity_poly.type
_entity_poly.pdbx_seq_one_letter_code
_entity_poly.pdbx_strand_id
1 'polypeptide(L)'
;YDVAWSPTNPAVFATGDGTGGVDLWDLTKDTEVPYKRAQLFGAPGKDEEKVPEKRRAISRLSWDYEGKKLAVGASDGSLSVYDVDADVAEAKDDTVDKLYKLVRK
;
A
#
# COMPACT_ATOMS: atom_id res chain seq x y z
N TYR A 1 4.22 9.66 6.80
CA TYR A 1 3.28 8.54 6.88
C TYR A 1 1.99 8.99 6.24
N ASP A 2 1.35 8.12 5.47
CA ASP A 2 0.10 8.41 4.78
C ASP A 2 -0.73 7.12 4.65
N VAL A 3 -2.02 7.28 4.42
CA VAL A 3 -2.96 6.17 4.15
C VAL A 3 -3.92 6.60 3.07
N ALA A 4 -4.17 5.74 2.09
CA ALA A 4 -5.08 6.03 1.00
C ALA A 4 -5.90 4.80 0.64
N TRP A 5 -7.23 4.99 0.57
CA TRP A 5 -8.18 3.95 0.17
C TRP A 5 -8.25 3.84 -1.35
N SER A 6 -8.40 2.61 -1.85
CA SER A 6 -8.70 2.38 -3.26
C SER A 6 -10.04 3.03 -3.62
N PRO A 7 -10.14 3.77 -4.73
CA PRO A 7 -11.38 4.39 -5.17
C PRO A 7 -12.37 3.40 -5.78
N THR A 8 -11.90 2.22 -6.20
CA THR A 8 -12.69 1.20 -6.91
C THR A 8 -12.96 -0.04 -6.07
N ASN A 9 -12.18 -0.28 -5.01
CA ASN A 9 -12.36 -1.41 -4.11
C ASN A 9 -12.41 -0.98 -2.62
N PRO A 10 -13.59 -0.94 -1.98
CA PRO A 10 -13.75 -0.41 -0.63
C PRO A 10 -13.11 -1.28 0.46
N ALA A 11 -12.70 -2.50 0.15
CA ALA A 11 -11.96 -3.35 1.10
C ALA A 11 -10.44 -3.12 1.07
N VAL A 12 -9.94 -2.31 0.13
CA VAL A 12 -8.52 -2.16 -0.16
C VAL A 12 -8.04 -0.77 0.19
N PHE A 13 -6.89 -0.70 0.87
CA PHE A 13 -6.18 0.55 1.11
C PHE A 13 -4.67 0.30 1.19
N ALA A 14 -3.89 1.37 1.06
CA ALA A 14 -2.44 1.33 1.22
C ALA A 14 -2.01 2.22 2.39
N THR A 15 -0.98 1.80 3.11
CA THR A 15 -0.34 2.58 4.18
C THR A 15 1.14 2.74 3.91
N GLY A 16 1.68 3.94 4.14
CA GLY A 16 3.09 4.25 3.97
C GLY A 16 3.76 4.57 5.30
N ASP A 17 4.92 3.97 5.55
CA ASP A 17 5.67 4.14 6.78
C ASP A 17 6.93 5.03 6.65
N GLY A 18 7.56 5.33 7.79
CA GLY A 18 8.70 6.22 7.90
C GLY A 18 10.04 5.55 7.57
N THR A 19 10.01 4.25 7.36
CA THR A 19 11.16 3.46 6.91
C THR A 19 11.20 3.33 5.38
N GLY A 20 10.18 3.85 4.70
CA GLY A 20 10.04 3.77 3.24
C GLY A 20 9.33 2.50 2.77
N GLY A 21 8.64 1.82 3.68
CA GLY A 21 7.76 0.69 3.40
C GLY A 21 6.36 1.16 3.00
N VAL A 22 5.76 0.43 2.08
CA VAL A 22 4.33 0.54 1.73
C VAL A 22 3.68 -0.82 1.91
N ASP A 23 2.57 -0.83 2.62
CA ASP A 23 1.71 -1.99 2.81
C ASP A 23 0.42 -1.81 2.02
N LEU A 24 0.00 -2.86 1.35
CA LEU A 24 -1.28 -2.99 0.67
C LEU A 24 -2.15 -3.94 1.49
N TRP A 25 -3.34 -3.48 1.84
CA TRP A 25 -4.31 -4.18 2.67
C TRP A 25 -5.51 -4.61 1.83
N ASP A 26 -6.01 -5.82 2.09
CA ASP A 26 -7.30 -6.32 1.58
C ASP A 26 -8.07 -6.94 2.74
N LEU A 27 -9.04 -6.19 3.26
CA LEU A 27 -9.83 -6.57 4.44
C LEU A 27 -10.72 -7.80 4.20
N THR A 28 -10.93 -8.22 2.94
CA THR A 28 -11.65 -9.46 2.65
C THR A 28 -10.79 -10.71 2.85
N LYS A 29 -9.46 -10.54 2.96
CA LYS A 29 -8.48 -11.62 3.11
C LYS A 29 -8.04 -11.74 4.56
N ASP A 30 -7.49 -10.66 5.10
CA ASP A 30 -6.92 -10.59 6.45
C ASP A 30 -6.95 -9.13 6.92
N THR A 31 -7.34 -8.91 8.17
CA THR A 31 -7.44 -7.57 8.78
C THR A 31 -6.25 -7.21 9.66
N GLU A 32 -5.42 -8.18 10.00
CA GLU A 32 -4.29 -8.05 10.92
C GLU A 32 -2.95 -8.08 10.20
N VAL A 33 -2.88 -8.76 9.05
CA VAL A 33 -1.67 -8.89 8.23
C VAL A 33 -1.88 -8.21 6.87
N PRO A 34 -0.93 -7.37 6.41
CA PRO A 34 -1.05 -6.75 5.09
C PRO A 34 -1.00 -7.82 4.00
N TYR A 35 -1.81 -7.63 2.96
CA TYR A 35 -1.85 -8.52 1.80
C TYR A 35 -0.51 -8.56 1.06
N LYS A 36 0.13 -7.40 0.89
CA LYS A 36 1.50 -7.27 0.35
C LYS A 36 2.24 -6.15 1.06
N ARG A 37 3.54 -6.36 1.29
CA ARG A 37 4.49 -5.34 1.75
C ARG A 37 5.58 -5.13 0.71
N ALA A 38 5.89 -3.86 0.40
CA ALA A 38 6.98 -3.48 -0.48
C ALA A 38 7.91 -2.47 0.21
N GLN A 39 9.22 -2.76 0.22
CA GLN A 39 10.24 -1.84 0.69
C GLN A 39 10.73 -0.99 -0.49
N LEU A 40 10.26 0.24 -0.58
CA LEU A 40 10.48 1.08 -1.76
C LEU A 40 11.64 2.06 -1.58
N PHE A 41 11.78 2.66 -0.39
CA PHE A 41 12.80 3.67 -0.14
C PHE A 41 13.56 3.47 1.17
N GLY A 42 14.59 2.62 1.15
CA GLY A 42 15.43 2.36 2.32
C GLY A 42 15.72 0.88 2.56
N ALA A 43 15.70 0.06 1.51
CA ALA A 43 16.15 -1.32 1.60
C ALA A 43 17.62 -1.36 2.07
N PRO A 44 18.01 -2.30 2.95
CA PRO A 44 19.41 -2.57 3.17
C PRO A 44 20.04 -2.94 1.83
N GLY A 45 21.16 -2.28 1.48
CA GLY A 45 22.00 -2.75 0.38
C GLY A 45 22.38 -4.20 0.67
N LYS A 46 22.50 -5.03 -0.37
CA LYS A 46 23.00 -6.42 -0.22
C LYS A 46 24.38 -6.48 0.43
N ASP A 47 25.11 -5.37 0.41
CA ASP A 47 26.32 -5.15 1.16
C ASP A 47 25.97 -4.40 2.47
N GLU A 48 25.82 -5.14 3.58
CA GLU A 48 25.56 -4.59 4.93
C GLU A 48 26.62 -3.58 5.39
N GLU A 49 27.76 -3.51 4.70
CA GLU A 49 28.90 -2.66 4.99
C GLU A 49 28.76 -1.22 4.45
N LYS A 50 27.86 -0.98 3.49
CA LYS A 50 27.54 0.38 3.03
C LYS A 50 26.38 0.90 3.85
N VAL A 51 26.62 2.03 4.54
CA VAL A 51 25.61 2.82 5.26
C VAL A 51 24.31 2.82 4.44
N PRO A 52 23.18 2.32 4.98
CA PRO A 52 21.94 2.27 4.23
C PRO A 52 21.67 3.63 3.62
N GLU A 53 21.35 3.68 2.32
CA GLU A 53 20.82 4.89 1.72
C GLU A 53 19.78 5.46 2.67
N LYS A 54 19.95 6.73 3.07
CA LYS A 54 19.13 7.39 4.08
C LYS A 54 17.67 7.00 3.88
N ARG A 55 17.09 6.24 4.82
CA ARG A 55 15.69 5.79 4.75
C ARG A 55 14.81 6.99 4.45
N ARG A 56 13.91 6.84 3.47
CA ARG A 56 13.07 7.96 3.00
C ARG A 56 11.65 7.63 3.37
N ALA A 57 11.13 8.40 4.31
CA ALA A 57 9.79 8.21 4.82
C ALA A 57 8.77 8.41 3.70
N ILE A 58 7.78 7.52 3.60
CA ILE A 58 6.64 7.73 2.72
C ILE A 58 5.84 8.92 3.26
N SER A 59 5.69 9.94 2.43
CA SER A 59 5.00 11.19 2.78
C SER A 59 3.64 11.29 2.11
N ARG A 60 3.43 10.61 0.97
CA ARG A 60 2.19 10.65 0.19
C ARG A 60 1.88 9.31 -0.48
N LEU A 61 0.60 8.96 -0.50
CA LEU A 61 0.03 7.89 -1.30
C LEU A 61 -1.17 8.44 -2.09
N SER A 62 -1.26 8.11 -3.38
CA SER A 62 -2.42 8.46 -4.20
C SER A 62 -2.71 7.36 -5.20
N TRP A 63 -3.95 6.89 -5.18
CA TRP A 63 -4.46 5.99 -6.19
C TRP A 63 -4.81 6.76 -7.46
N ASP A 64 -4.70 6.11 -8.61
CA ASP A 64 -5.37 6.58 -9.81
C ASP A 64 -6.88 6.32 -9.73
N TYR A 65 -7.64 6.95 -10.62
CA TYR A 65 -9.11 6.86 -10.60
C TYR A 65 -9.63 5.43 -10.83
N GLU A 66 -8.89 4.60 -11.60
CA GLU A 66 -9.27 3.21 -11.86
C GLU A 66 -8.78 2.23 -10.78
N GLY A 67 -8.02 2.69 -9.78
CA GLY A 67 -7.47 1.84 -8.73
C GLY A 67 -6.38 0.86 -9.18
N LYS A 68 -5.87 1.01 -10.40
CA LYS A 68 -4.86 0.13 -11.03
C LYS A 68 -3.43 0.61 -10.81
N LYS A 69 -3.25 1.84 -10.31
CA LYS A 69 -1.94 2.43 -10.06
C LYS A 69 -1.90 3.13 -8.71
N LEU A 70 -0.76 3.01 -8.03
CA LEU A 70 -0.47 3.69 -6.78
C LEU A 70 0.78 4.56 -6.93
N ALA A 71 0.59 5.87 -6.82
CA ALA A 71 1.68 6.83 -6.70
C ALA A 71 2.16 6.93 -5.25
N VAL A 72 3.47 6.87 -5.06
CA VAL A 72 4.14 6.87 -3.76
C VAL A 72 5.18 7.99 -3.74
N GLY A 73 4.94 8.99 -2.90
CA GLY A 73 5.87 10.10 -2.66
C GLY A 73 6.67 9.91 -1.38
N ALA A 74 7.96 10.16 -1.43
CA ALA A 74 8.88 10.10 -0.29
C ALA A 74 9.30 11.49 0.21
N SER A 75 9.90 11.54 1.40
CA SER A 75 10.31 12.79 2.07
C SER A 75 11.45 13.54 1.39
N ASP A 76 12.20 12.89 0.50
CA ASP A 76 13.29 13.48 -0.29
C ASP A 76 12.80 14.09 -1.62
N GLY A 77 11.49 14.06 -1.89
CA GLY A 77 10.90 14.51 -3.14
C GLY A 77 10.85 13.42 -4.24
N SER A 78 11.32 12.20 -3.96
CA SER A 78 11.15 11.08 -4.89
C SER A 78 9.67 10.72 -5.04
N LEU A 79 9.27 10.41 -6.27
CA LEU A 79 7.94 9.95 -6.62
C LEU A 79 8.07 8.71 -7.53
N SER A 80 7.39 7.64 -7.16
CA SER A 80 7.30 6.41 -7.95
C SER A 80 5.84 6.03 -8.16
N VAL A 81 5.52 5.41 -9.29
CA VAL A 81 4.18 4.90 -9.58
C VAL A 81 4.28 3.39 -9.80
N TYR A 82 3.42 2.64 -9.14
CA TYR A 82 3.39 1.18 -9.19
C TYR A 82 2.06 0.70 -9.75
N ASP A 83 2.11 -0.37 -10.53
CA ASP A 83 0.91 -1.10 -10.93
C ASP A 83 0.38 -1.92 -9.75
N VAL A 84 -0.94 -1.94 -9.62
CA VAL A 84 -1.68 -2.74 -8.66
C VAL A 84 -2.29 -3.92 -9.38
N ASP A 85 -2.15 -5.12 -8.80
CA ASP A 85 -2.71 -6.33 -9.39
C ASP A 85 -4.22 -6.20 -9.60
N ALA A 86 -4.71 -6.66 -10.76
CA ALA A 86 -6.12 -6.54 -11.13
C ALA A 86 -7.07 -7.19 -10.10
N ASP A 87 -6.64 -8.30 -9.48
CA ASP A 87 -7.42 -9.01 -8.44
C ASP A 87 -7.64 -8.17 -7.16
N VAL A 88 -6.82 -7.13 -6.96
CA VAL A 88 -6.93 -6.19 -5.84
C VAL A 88 -7.62 -4.89 -6.28
N ALA A 89 -7.33 -4.42 -7.50
CA ALA A 89 -7.90 -3.18 -8.05
C ALA A 89 -9.43 -3.27 -8.22
N GLU A 90 -9.96 -4.44 -8.57
CA GLU A 90 -11.38 -4.65 -8.83
C GLU A 90 -12.11 -5.21 -7.59
N ALA A 91 -13.19 -4.54 -7.18
CA ALA A 91 -14.08 -5.08 -6.16
C ALA A 91 -14.83 -6.31 -6.71
N LYS A 92 -14.83 -7.40 -5.96
CA LYS A 92 -15.66 -8.57 -6.25
C LYS A 92 -17.10 -8.32 -5.77
N ASP A 93 -18.06 -8.97 -6.41
CA ASP A 93 -19.49 -8.80 -6.09
C ASP A 93 -19.81 -9.07 -4.61
N ASP A 94 -19.08 -10.00 -3.97
CA ASP A 94 -19.28 -10.37 -2.58
C ASP A 94 -18.49 -9.53 -1.57
N THR A 95 -17.70 -8.55 -2.03
CA THR A 95 -16.83 -7.72 -1.18
C THR A 95 -17.64 -7.00 -0.10
N VAL A 96 -18.74 -6.35 -0.49
CA VAL A 96 -19.57 -5.56 0.42
C VAL A 96 -20.21 -6.45 1.49
N ASP A 97 -20.71 -7.63 1.11
CA ASP A 97 -21.30 -8.59 2.05
C ASP A 97 -20.28 -9.11 3.07
N LYS A 98 -19.04 -9.36 2.63
CA LYS A 98 -17.95 -9.75 3.53
C LYS A 98 -17.62 -8.66 4.54
N LEU A 99 -17.54 -7.40 4.08
CA LEU A 99 -17.29 -6.26 4.96
C LEU A 99 -18.43 -6.08 5.99
N TYR A 100 -19.69 -6.22 5.57
CA TYR A 100 -20.83 -6.15 6.51
C TYR A 100 -20.77 -7.22 7.60
N LYS A 101 -20.35 -8.44 7.26
CA LYS A 101 -20.17 -9.52 8.24
C LYS A 101 -19.00 -9.26 9.17
N LEU A 102 -17.92 -8.66 8.66
CA LEU A 102 -16.73 -8.33 9.43
C LEU A 102 -17.03 -7.31 10.53
N VAL A 103 -17.73 -6.23 10.20
CA VAL A 103 -18.03 -5.13 11.15
C VAL A 103 -19.04 -5.53 12.24
N ARG A 104 -19.78 -6.63 12.05
CA ARG A 104 -20.80 -7.11 13.00
C ARG A 104 -20.29 -8.17 13.99
N LYS A 105 -19.01 -8.53 13.93
CA LYS A 105 -18.37 -9.33 14.99
C LYS A 105 -18.05 -8.46 16.20
#